data_AF-A0A1V1SWH6-F1
#
_entry.id   AF-A0A1V1SWH6-F1
#
_cell.length_a   1.000
_cell.length_b   1.000
_cell.length_c   1.000
_cell.angle_alpha   90.00
_cell.angle_beta   90.00
_cell.angle_gamma   90.00
#
_symmetry.space_group_name_H-M   'P 1'
#
loop_
_entity.id
_entity.type
_entity.pdbx_description
1 polymer ?
#
loop_
_entity_poly.entity_id
_entity_poly.type
_entity_poly.pdbx_seq_one_letter_code
_entity_poly.pdbx_strand_id
1 'polypeptide(L)'
;MTSGNGQIHNEILDRFKQHSGLPEDHFELLRYSIVRHEFLIRRIHFVPRPPSRPLEIDDGSIDKDRIDLDAKYLQSDGSEFTLADVPLKSLVAAIENHIQVYVAEHRRTEVYEMIVEGVRGIKQTPKWGRQVDNLRAKPRTPFSESRDPPESRKTNKVLFESFASASKLGPETLARIRGMIVWCDSERSNGTWGAIKWDTFTVTGGRLGPAEEHTLYDAPNCYVRDRLMASTSLDIEPERRDRVRRIVFSDLTSSQIKQYATAIEEIEIQMAEDKLEKTKKRPAKTKKSQRPRKASDRALMVRRVQLSRKIAPQEAECIMKQEEILDAVDDTICLAPSPSFAARKTRFEHPYHFGREYSVLTPGALVQKDAEISIPSCDVDRDCDQLRAMIKIFVRKGHWTMDEFIQALHGPRRRQISDFLEKRGPLQGKQSSVFVRIWIFFKRRELLGYELTAPPPRPSGLTREVRELVKLREVDPNRGKKRPSLETSGGPGKLQKASYY
;
A
#
# COMPACT_ATOMS: atom_id res chain seq x y z
N MET A 1 -3.51 45.44 17.23
CA MET A 1 -2.47 45.40 16.16
C MET A 1 -3.02 44.94 14.80
N THR A 2 -4.31 44.59 14.68
CA THR A 2 -4.92 44.12 13.41
C THR A 2 -5.18 45.24 12.38
N SER A 3 -5.41 46.48 12.83
CA SER A 3 -5.76 47.61 11.93
C SER A 3 -4.70 47.93 10.87
N GLY A 4 -3.41 47.75 11.17
CA GLY A 4 -2.32 48.08 10.23
C GLY A 4 -2.18 47.12 9.04
N ASN A 5 -2.57 45.85 9.20
CA ASN A 5 -2.39 44.85 8.13
C ASN A 5 -3.41 45.03 7.00
N GLY A 6 -4.65 45.41 7.34
CA GLY A 6 -5.71 45.62 6.36
C GLY A 6 -5.36 46.71 5.35
N GLN A 7 -4.74 47.81 5.81
CA GLN A 7 -4.32 48.91 4.93
C GLN A 7 -3.26 48.45 3.92
N ILE A 8 -2.24 47.70 4.37
CA ILE A 8 -1.18 47.19 3.49
C ILE A 8 -1.75 46.20 2.48
N HIS A 9 -2.69 45.33 2.87
CA HIS A 9 -3.27 44.36 1.94
C HIS A 9 -4.11 45.01 0.85
N ASN A 10 -4.91 46.02 1.21
CA ASN A 10 -5.69 46.79 0.23
C ASN A 10 -4.76 47.56 -0.71
N GLU A 11 -3.71 48.21 -0.17
CA GLU A 11 -2.72 48.91 -0.99
C GLU A 11 -2.04 47.98 -2.02
N ILE A 12 -1.69 46.76 -1.63
CA ILE A 12 -1.11 45.76 -2.53
C ILE A 12 -2.10 45.35 -3.64
N LEU A 13 -3.38 45.12 -3.28
CA LEU A 13 -4.41 44.78 -4.27
C LEU A 13 -4.72 45.95 -5.21
N ASP A 14 -4.76 47.17 -4.70
CA ASP A 14 -4.98 48.39 -5.51
C ASP A 14 -3.85 48.58 -6.51
N ARG A 15 -2.59 48.37 -6.11
CA ARG A 15 -1.45 48.38 -7.03
C ARG A 15 -1.53 47.25 -8.06
N PHE A 16 -1.90 46.04 -7.65
CA PHE A 16 -2.10 44.94 -8.60
C PHE A 16 -3.18 45.27 -9.61
N LYS A 17 -4.28 45.90 -9.17
CA LYS A 17 -5.35 46.41 -10.02
C LYS A 17 -4.87 47.47 -11.00
N GLN A 18 -4.10 48.44 -10.53
CA GLN A 18 -3.55 49.51 -11.35
C GLN A 18 -2.58 49.01 -12.43
N HIS A 19 -1.72 48.04 -12.12
CA HIS A 19 -0.60 47.67 -12.99
C HIS A 19 -0.82 46.41 -13.85
N SER A 20 -1.71 45.50 -13.44
CA SER A 20 -1.91 44.21 -14.15
C SER A 20 -2.60 44.36 -15.52
N GLY A 21 -3.45 45.38 -15.68
CA GLY A 21 -4.29 45.54 -16.87
C GLY A 21 -5.42 44.52 -16.99
N LEU A 22 -5.75 43.81 -15.90
CA LEU A 22 -6.88 42.88 -15.85
C LEU A 22 -8.21 43.63 -15.61
N PRO A 23 -9.36 43.07 -16.01
CA PRO A 23 -10.66 43.71 -15.79
C PRO A 23 -11.06 43.71 -14.30
N GLU A 24 -11.98 44.61 -13.93
CA GLU A 24 -12.35 44.85 -12.51
C GLU A 24 -12.86 43.60 -11.78
N ASP A 25 -13.65 42.79 -12.48
CA ASP A 25 -14.26 41.56 -11.97
C ASP A 25 -13.23 40.52 -11.50
N HIS A 26 -12.05 40.49 -12.12
CA HIS A 26 -10.96 39.60 -11.73
C HIS A 26 -10.41 39.93 -10.34
N PHE A 27 -10.45 41.20 -9.91
CA PHE A 27 -9.91 41.58 -8.60
C PHE A 27 -10.83 41.16 -7.47
N GLU A 28 -12.15 41.30 -7.64
CA GLU A 28 -13.13 40.80 -6.67
C GLU A 28 -13.05 39.27 -6.56
N LEU A 29 -12.93 38.58 -7.69
CA LEU A 29 -12.75 37.13 -7.71
C LEU A 29 -11.43 36.70 -7.04
N LEU A 30 -10.33 37.40 -7.31
CA LEU A 30 -9.04 37.16 -6.66
C LEU A 30 -9.12 37.38 -5.15
N ARG A 31 -9.68 38.51 -4.74
CA ARG A 31 -9.86 38.87 -3.33
C ARG A 31 -10.66 37.80 -2.59
N TYR A 32 -11.81 37.42 -3.15
CA TYR A 32 -12.63 36.32 -2.64
C TYR A 32 -11.84 35.02 -2.53
N SER A 33 -11.12 34.64 -3.58
CA SER A 33 -10.36 33.40 -3.65
C SER A 33 -9.25 33.32 -2.59
N ILE A 34 -8.56 34.43 -2.33
CA ILE A 34 -7.51 34.53 -1.31
C ILE A 34 -8.09 34.33 0.09
N VAL A 35 -9.17 35.05 0.41
CA VAL A 35 -9.84 34.99 1.72
C VAL A 35 -10.36 33.57 1.97
N ARG A 36 -11.09 33.01 1.00
CA ARG A 36 -11.63 31.65 1.07
C ARG A 36 -10.54 30.61 1.28
N HIS A 37 -9.45 30.67 0.51
CA HIS A 37 -8.37 29.68 0.58
C HIS A 37 -7.69 29.67 1.95
N GLU A 38 -7.35 30.85 2.46
CA GLU A 38 -6.68 31.00 3.77
C GLU A 38 -7.59 30.61 4.93
N PHE A 39 -8.87 30.96 4.86
CA PHE A 39 -9.86 30.52 5.83
C PHE A 39 -9.93 28.99 5.93
N LEU A 40 -10.02 28.30 4.78
CA LEU A 40 -10.08 26.84 4.74
C LEU A 40 -8.81 26.17 5.26
N ILE A 41 -7.62 26.70 4.91
CA ILE A 41 -6.35 26.21 5.44
C ILE A 41 -6.32 26.30 6.97
N ARG A 42 -6.72 27.44 7.54
CA ARG A 42 -6.74 27.61 9.00
C ARG A 42 -7.70 26.63 9.67
N ARG A 43 -8.88 26.40 9.08
CA ARG A 43 -9.86 25.45 9.64
C ARG A 43 -9.36 24.00 9.63
N ILE A 44 -8.66 23.58 8.57
CA ILE A 44 -8.06 22.24 8.49
C ILE A 44 -7.02 22.01 9.60
N HIS A 45 -6.28 23.05 9.99
CA HIS A 45 -5.27 22.95 11.04
C HIS A 45 -5.82 23.04 12.46
N PHE A 46 -7.04 23.56 12.66
CA PHE A 46 -7.61 23.81 14.00
C PHE A 46 -8.66 22.82 14.49
N VAL A 47 -9.15 21.90 13.63
CA VAL A 47 -10.06 20.85 14.09
C VAL A 47 -9.24 19.61 14.50
N PRO A 48 -9.03 19.33 15.80
CA PRO A 48 -8.61 18.00 16.23
C PRO A 48 -9.66 17.03 15.71
N ARG A 49 -9.26 16.07 14.84
CA ARG A 49 -10.18 15.06 14.31
C ARG A 49 -11.02 14.49 15.47
N PRO A 50 -12.34 14.75 15.53
CA PRO A 50 -13.16 14.04 16.49
C PRO A 50 -13.15 12.55 16.13
N PRO A 51 -13.25 11.65 17.13
CA PRO A 51 -13.47 10.24 16.85
C PRO A 51 -14.83 10.09 16.15
N SER A 52 -14.76 9.78 14.84
CA SER A 52 -15.75 8.97 14.13
C SER A 52 -17.22 9.34 14.34
N ARG A 53 -17.65 10.51 13.85
CA ARG A 53 -18.99 10.61 13.24
C ARG A 53 -18.82 10.89 11.75
N PRO A 54 -19.46 10.11 10.86
CA PRO A 54 -19.54 10.48 9.46
C PRO A 54 -20.22 11.85 9.39
N LEU A 55 -19.55 12.84 8.80
CA LEU A 55 -20.26 14.01 8.31
C LEU A 55 -21.16 13.48 7.19
N GLU A 56 -22.47 13.57 7.35
CA GLU A 56 -23.39 13.51 6.23
C GLU A 56 -23.08 14.75 5.37
N ILE A 57 -22.22 14.56 4.38
CA ILE A 57 -22.03 15.52 3.30
C ILE A 57 -23.25 15.31 2.41
N ASP A 58 -24.23 16.19 2.57
CA ASP A 58 -25.31 16.38 1.61
C ASP A 58 -24.67 16.52 0.22
N ASP A 59 -24.98 15.57 -0.67
CA ASP A 59 -24.43 15.47 -2.02
C ASP A 59 -25.17 16.37 -3.02
N GLY A 60 -26.02 17.28 -2.50
CA GLY A 60 -26.58 18.40 -3.22
C GLY A 60 -25.52 19.00 -4.12
N SER A 61 -25.71 18.83 -5.43
CA SER A 61 -24.79 19.25 -6.47
C SER A 61 -24.48 20.73 -6.29
N ILE A 62 -23.37 21.03 -5.62
CA ILE A 62 -22.82 22.37 -5.58
C ILE A 62 -22.51 22.69 -7.03
N ASP A 63 -23.35 23.55 -7.61
CA ASP A 63 -23.16 24.12 -8.93
C ASP A 63 -21.81 24.83 -8.90
N LYS A 64 -20.75 24.14 -9.35
CA LYS A 64 -19.35 24.58 -9.20
C LYS A 64 -19.09 25.91 -9.91
N ASP A 65 -20.03 26.33 -10.75
CA ASP A 65 -19.94 27.50 -11.61
C ASP A 65 -20.57 28.75 -10.96
N ARG A 66 -21.29 28.62 -9.83
CA ARG A 66 -21.81 29.77 -9.07
C ARG A 66 -20.95 30.06 -7.84
N ILE A 67 -19.95 30.92 -8.03
CA ILE A 67 -19.17 31.51 -6.93
C ILE A 67 -20.01 32.61 -6.29
N ASP A 68 -20.50 32.36 -5.08
CA ASP A 68 -21.16 33.37 -4.25
C ASP A 68 -20.10 34.31 -3.66
N LEU A 69 -19.90 35.46 -4.32
CA LEU A 69 -18.95 36.51 -3.90
C LEU A 69 -19.36 37.17 -2.58
N ASP A 70 -20.63 37.07 -2.19
CA ASP A 70 -21.17 37.63 -0.95
C ASP A 70 -21.04 36.66 0.24
N ALA A 71 -20.49 35.46 0.03
CA ALA A 71 -20.30 34.47 1.08
C ALA A 71 -19.33 34.97 2.16
N LYS A 72 -19.85 35.10 3.39
CA LYS A 72 -19.06 35.52 4.56
C LYS A 72 -18.40 34.33 5.24
N TYR A 73 -17.11 34.48 5.56
CA TYR A 73 -16.34 33.46 6.27
C TYR A 73 -16.24 33.82 7.75
N LEU A 74 -16.92 33.11 8.64
CA LEU A 74 -16.92 33.45 10.07
C LEU A 74 -15.86 32.66 10.86
N GLN A 75 -15.10 33.35 11.70
CA GLN A 75 -14.16 32.79 12.66
C GLN A 75 -14.90 32.11 13.83
N SER A 76 -14.17 31.41 14.70
CA SER A 76 -14.75 30.70 15.85
C SER A 76 -15.40 31.61 16.89
N ASP A 77 -14.99 32.88 16.94
CA ASP A 77 -15.57 33.91 17.80
C ASP A 77 -16.76 34.64 17.15
N GLY A 78 -17.16 34.22 15.93
CA GLY A 78 -18.24 34.84 15.16
C GLY A 78 -17.83 36.08 14.36
N SER A 79 -16.59 36.55 14.47
CA SER A 79 -16.09 37.66 13.64
C SER A 79 -15.90 37.23 12.19
N GLU A 80 -16.05 38.15 11.26
CA GLU A 80 -15.80 37.87 9.84
C GLU A 80 -14.29 37.79 9.56
N PHE A 81 -13.88 36.74 8.86
CA PHE A 81 -12.54 36.54 8.34
C PHE A 81 -12.42 37.29 7.01
N THR A 82 -11.60 38.33 7.03
CA THR A 82 -11.46 39.26 5.92
C THR A 82 -10.07 39.19 5.31
N LEU A 83 -9.82 39.99 4.27
CA LEU A 83 -8.48 40.15 3.71
C LEU A 83 -7.46 40.63 4.76
N ALA A 84 -7.87 41.40 5.76
CA ALA A 84 -6.96 41.88 6.82
C ALA A 84 -6.38 40.73 7.67
N ASP A 85 -7.06 39.59 7.71
CA ASP A 85 -6.67 38.41 8.49
C ASP A 85 -5.72 37.47 7.72
N VAL A 86 -5.59 37.66 6.40
CA VAL A 86 -4.71 36.87 5.52
C VAL A 86 -3.24 37.19 5.82
N PRO A 87 -2.35 36.20 6.01
CA PRO A 87 -0.93 36.51 6.16
C PRO A 87 -0.36 37.21 4.91
N LEU A 88 0.40 38.30 5.08
CA LEU A 88 0.99 39.07 3.97
C LEU A 88 1.71 38.17 2.94
N LYS A 89 2.45 37.17 3.41
CA LYS A 89 3.16 36.21 2.55
C LYS A 89 2.20 35.40 1.66
N SER A 90 1.04 35.04 2.18
CA SER A 90 0.00 34.31 1.43
C SER A 90 -0.65 35.19 0.36
N LEU A 91 -0.97 36.44 0.71
CA LEU A 91 -1.49 37.44 -0.23
C LEU A 91 -0.52 37.62 -1.42
N VAL A 92 0.76 37.88 -1.13
CA VAL A 92 1.79 38.09 -2.15
C VAL A 92 1.98 36.85 -3.01
N ALA A 93 1.96 35.65 -2.42
CA ALA A 93 2.07 34.39 -3.16
C ALA A 93 0.88 34.15 -4.10
N ALA A 94 -0.34 34.55 -3.69
CA ALA A 94 -1.53 34.44 -4.52
C ALA A 94 -1.52 35.44 -5.69
N ILE A 95 -1.08 36.68 -5.45
CA ILE A 95 -0.90 37.70 -6.49
C ILE A 95 0.20 37.28 -7.46
N GLU A 96 1.33 36.80 -6.96
CA GLU A 96 2.42 36.25 -7.78
C GLU A 96 1.90 35.14 -8.71
N ASN A 97 1.11 34.19 -8.19
CA ASN A 97 0.49 33.16 -9.03
C ASN A 97 -0.46 33.76 -10.07
N HIS A 98 -1.26 34.77 -9.72
CA HIS A 98 -2.15 35.44 -10.66
C HIS A 98 -1.41 36.17 -11.78
N ILE A 99 -0.32 36.87 -11.46
CA ILE A 99 0.56 37.50 -12.45
C ILE A 99 1.11 36.44 -13.40
N GLN A 100 1.58 35.31 -12.86
CA GLN A 100 2.11 34.23 -13.69
C GLN A 100 1.08 33.67 -14.69
N VAL A 101 -0.20 33.59 -14.30
CA VAL A 101 -1.25 33.02 -15.14
C VAL A 101 -1.82 34.03 -16.14
N TYR A 102 -2.14 35.24 -15.69
CA TYR A 102 -2.96 36.18 -16.47
C TYR A 102 -2.19 37.36 -17.06
N VAL A 103 -0.98 37.66 -16.58
CA VAL A 103 -0.15 38.75 -17.12
C VAL A 103 0.81 38.19 -18.16
N ALA A 104 0.91 38.89 -19.30
CA ALA A 104 1.81 38.54 -20.40
C ALA A 104 3.27 38.43 -19.90
N GLU A 105 3.99 37.40 -20.37
CA GLU A 105 5.30 37.00 -19.83
C GLU A 105 6.31 38.14 -19.73
N HIS A 106 6.41 38.96 -20.77
CA HIS A 106 7.32 40.10 -20.83
C HIS A 106 7.03 41.22 -19.81
N ARG A 107 5.82 41.27 -19.24
CA ARG A 107 5.40 42.28 -18.24
C ARG A 107 5.40 41.77 -16.81
N ARG A 108 5.54 40.46 -16.58
CA ARG A 108 5.32 39.86 -15.25
C ARG A 108 6.23 40.46 -14.18
N THR A 109 7.52 40.61 -14.49
CA THR A 109 8.52 41.15 -13.55
C THR A 109 8.23 42.61 -13.20
N GLU A 110 7.98 43.46 -14.20
CA GLU A 110 7.62 44.86 -14.01
C GLU A 110 6.37 45.00 -13.13
N VAL A 111 5.30 44.28 -13.46
CA VAL A 111 4.04 44.32 -12.70
C VAL A 111 4.26 43.88 -11.26
N TYR A 112 5.02 42.80 -11.03
CA TYR A 112 5.31 42.33 -9.67
C TYR A 112 6.13 43.33 -8.87
N GLU A 113 7.15 43.94 -9.48
CA GLU A 113 7.98 44.97 -8.84
C GLU A 113 7.14 46.16 -8.38
N MET A 114 6.27 46.70 -9.25
CA MET A 114 5.37 47.83 -8.91
C MET A 114 4.44 47.52 -7.73
N ILE A 115 4.01 46.26 -7.59
CA ILE A 115 3.11 45.82 -6.51
C ILE A 115 3.84 45.74 -5.17
N VAL A 116 5.06 45.20 -5.17
CA VAL A 116 5.81 44.93 -3.93
C VAL A 116 6.72 46.09 -3.51
N GLU A 117 6.94 47.08 -4.37
CA GLU A 117 7.81 48.23 -4.11
C GLU A 117 7.43 48.96 -2.81
N GLY A 118 8.39 49.15 -1.90
CA GLY A 118 8.15 49.86 -0.64
C GLY A 118 7.36 49.07 0.42
N VAL A 119 6.86 47.86 0.13
CA VAL A 119 6.17 47.02 1.12
C VAL A 119 7.20 46.33 2.03
N ARG A 120 7.26 46.75 3.29
CA ARG A 120 8.20 46.17 4.27
C ARG A 120 7.91 44.68 4.49
N GLY A 121 8.97 43.87 4.48
CA GLY A 121 8.88 42.42 4.73
C GLY A 121 8.79 41.56 3.46
N ILE A 122 8.64 42.17 2.28
CA ILE A 122 8.72 41.47 1.01
C ILE A 122 10.14 41.66 0.42
N LYS A 123 10.98 40.63 0.50
CA LYS A 123 12.30 40.57 -0.18
C LYS A 123 12.31 39.54 -1.31
N GLN A 124 11.14 39.15 -1.79
CA GLN A 124 10.98 37.95 -2.60
C GLN A 124 11.16 38.28 -4.08
N THR A 125 12.25 37.78 -4.69
CA THR A 125 12.35 37.65 -6.15
C THR A 125 11.17 36.78 -6.62
N PRO A 126 10.40 37.24 -7.64
CA PRO A 126 9.25 36.49 -8.12
C PRO A 126 9.69 35.11 -8.60
N LYS A 127 8.81 34.11 -8.50
CA LYS A 127 9.08 32.72 -8.84
C LYS A 127 9.72 32.55 -10.22
N TRP A 128 9.23 33.27 -11.24
CA TRP A 128 9.77 33.22 -12.60
C TRP A 128 11.13 33.92 -12.77
N GLY A 129 11.50 34.82 -11.85
CA GLY A 129 12.80 35.48 -11.84
C GLY A 129 13.87 34.73 -11.05
N ARG A 130 13.52 33.63 -10.38
CA ARG A 130 14.50 32.83 -9.64
C ARG A 130 15.31 32.01 -10.62
N GLN A 131 16.62 32.18 -10.59
CA GLN A 131 17.52 31.24 -11.25
C GLN A 131 17.23 29.85 -10.67
N VAL A 132 16.75 28.94 -11.53
CA VAL A 132 16.45 27.56 -11.14
C VAL A 132 17.79 26.87 -10.89
N ASP A 133 18.27 26.94 -9.66
CA ASP A 133 19.48 26.23 -9.25
C ASP A 133 19.21 24.73 -9.40
N ASN A 134 19.68 24.16 -10.51
CA ASN A 134 19.59 22.75 -10.76
C ASN A 134 20.84 22.06 -10.20
N LEU A 135 20.67 21.50 -9.00
CA LEU A 135 21.71 20.72 -8.28
C LEU A 135 22.30 19.56 -9.10
N ARG A 136 21.63 19.16 -10.19
CA ARG A 136 21.99 18.04 -11.07
C ARG A 136 22.49 18.49 -12.43
N ALA A 137 22.62 19.80 -12.69
CA ALA A 137 23.15 20.30 -13.96
C ALA A 137 24.63 19.92 -14.17
N LYS A 138 25.39 19.77 -13.08
CA LYS A 138 26.80 19.38 -13.15
C LYS A 138 26.92 17.86 -13.27
N PRO A 139 27.72 17.33 -14.23
CA PRO A 139 27.97 15.91 -14.34
C PRO A 139 28.65 15.38 -13.09
N ARG A 140 28.24 14.19 -12.62
CA ARG A 140 28.85 13.55 -11.46
C ARG A 140 30.08 12.73 -11.83
N THR A 141 30.16 12.28 -13.08
CA THR A 141 31.28 11.51 -13.60
C THR A 141 31.70 12.06 -14.97
N PRO A 142 32.94 11.82 -15.43
CA PRO A 142 33.36 12.15 -16.79
C PRO A 142 32.58 11.44 -17.90
N PHE A 143 31.79 10.41 -17.57
CA PHE A 143 30.99 9.61 -18.51
C PHE A 143 29.51 10.03 -18.54
N SER A 144 29.10 10.87 -17.58
CA SER A 144 27.76 11.42 -17.49
C SER A 144 27.46 12.31 -18.69
N GLU A 145 28.46 13.03 -19.20
CA GLU A 145 28.32 13.80 -20.43
C GLU A 145 28.43 12.92 -21.67
N SER A 146 27.56 13.19 -22.65
CA SER A 146 27.62 12.54 -23.95
C SER A 146 28.89 12.96 -24.69
N ARG A 147 29.62 11.98 -25.24
CA ARG A 147 30.79 12.25 -26.10
C ARG A 147 30.44 12.64 -27.53
N ASP A 148 29.19 12.38 -27.94
CA ASP A 148 28.70 12.79 -29.25
C ASP A 148 28.75 14.33 -29.41
N PRO A 149 29.03 14.84 -30.62
CA PRO A 149 28.88 16.26 -30.95
C PRO A 149 27.47 16.76 -30.58
N PRO A 150 27.30 18.06 -30.24
CA PRO A 150 26.01 18.61 -29.80
C PRO A 150 24.83 18.28 -30.72
N GLU A 151 25.05 18.24 -32.04
CA GLU A 151 24.04 17.94 -33.06
C GLU A 151 23.61 16.46 -33.07
N SER A 152 24.52 15.56 -32.71
CA SER A 152 24.30 14.11 -32.69
C SER A 152 23.91 13.58 -31.31
N ARG A 153 23.92 14.45 -30.30
CA ARG A 153 23.63 14.07 -28.91
C ARG A 153 22.20 13.56 -28.79
N LYS A 154 22.05 12.32 -28.30
CA LYS A 154 20.74 11.76 -27.98
C LYS A 154 20.01 12.64 -26.95
N THR A 155 18.80 13.07 -27.29
CA THR A 155 17.90 13.75 -26.35
C THR A 155 17.49 12.78 -25.23
N ASN A 156 17.00 13.32 -24.10
CA ASN A 156 16.55 12.49 -22.98
C ASN A 156 15.43 11.52 -23.39
N LYS A 157 14.55 11.95 -24.30
CA LYS A 157 13.52 11.09 -24.90
C LYS A 157 14.13 9.91 -25.64
N VAL A 158 15.08 10.16 -26.54
CA VAL A 158 15.75 9.12 -27.33
C VAL A 158 16.55 8.16 -26.43
N LEU A 159 17.23 8.67 -25.39
CA LEU A 159 17.93 7.84 -24.40
C LEU A 159 16.95 6.90 -23.67
N PHE A 160 15.81 7.44 -23.21
CA PHE A 160 14.82 6.67 -22.49
C PHE A 160 14.12 5.63 -23.38
N GLU A 161 13.81 5.97 -24.64
CA GLU A 161 13.26 5.04 -25.63
C GLU A 161 14.24 3.90 -25.95
N SER A 162 15.53 4.23 -26.08
CA SER A 162 16.60 3.23 -26.26
C SER A 162 16.68 2.28 -25.06
N PHE A 163 16.57 2.82 -23.84
CA PHE A 163 16.53 2.02 -22.61
C PHE A 163 15.28 1.14 -22.53
N ALA A 164 14.09 1.68 -22.82
CA ALA A 164 12.84 0.94 -22.83
C ALA A 164 12.89 -0.23 -23.80
N SER A 165 13.35 0.01 -25.03
CA SER A 165 13.50 -1.01 -26.07
C SER A 165 14.50 -2.11 -25.68
N ALA A 166 15.68 -1.74 -25.15
CA ALA A 166 16.71 -2.71 -24.78
C ALA A 166 16.38 -3.51 -23.51
N SER A 167 15.74 -2.88 -22.53
CA SER A 167 15.46 -3.45 -21.20
C SER A 167 14.33 -4.49 -21.21
N LYS A 168 13.39 -4.42 -22.17
CA LYS A 168 12.19 -5.26 -22.20
C LYS A 168 11.40 -5.25 -20.87
N LEU A 169 11.47 -4.14 -20.14
CA LEU A 169 10.69 -3.97 -18.91
C LEU A 169 9.23 -3.68 -19.25
N GLY A 170 8.32 -4.06 -18.35
CA GLY A 170 6.91 -3.75 -18.49
C GLY A 170 6.64 -2.23 -18.47
N PRO A 171 5.52 -1.77 -19.06
CA PRO A 171 5.19 -0.34 -19.17
C PRO A 171 5.06 0.34 -17.80
N GLU A 172 4.55 -0.36 -16.79
CA GLU A 172 4.46 0.15 -15.41
C GLU A 172 5.84 0.43 -14.80
N THR A 173 6.79 -0.50 -14.96
CA THR A 173 8.16 -0.32 -14.48
C THR A 173 8.86 0.84 -15.20
N LEU A 174 8.64 0.98 -16.51
CA LEU A 174 9.19 2.09 -17.29
C LEU A 174 8.59 3.43 -16.85
N ALA A 175 7.27 3.50 -16.64
CA ALA A 175 6.61 4.70 -16.11
C ALA A 175 7.18 5.08 -14.73
N ARG A 176 7.39 4.08 -13.86
CA ARG A 176 8.04 4.28 -12.56
C ARG A 176 9.45 4.82 -12.68
N ILE A 177 10.31 4.24 -13.52
CA ILE A 177 11.69 4.72 -13.71
C ILE A 177 11.67 6.17 -14.22
N ARG A 178 10.87 6.47 -15.24
CA ARG A 178 10.71 7.83 -15.78
C ARG A 178 10.27 8.82 -14.70
N GLY A 179 9.21 8.50 -13.96
CA GLY A 179 8.69 9.34 -12.88
C GLY A 179 9.70 9.56 -11.77
N MET A 180 10.45 8.53 -11.39
CA MET A 180 11.49 8.64 -10.36
C MET A 180 12.66 9.53 -10.79
N ILE A 181 13.07 9.47 -12.07
CA ILE A 181 14.12 10.36 -12.61
C ILE A 181 13.66 11.81 -12.47
N VAL A 182 12.48 12.12 -12.98
CA VAL A 182 11.92 13.48 -12.95
C VAL A 182 11.70 13.95 -11.51
N TRP A 183 11.13 13.10 -10.65
CA TRP A 183 10.86 13.45 -9.27
C TRP A 183 12.13 13.74 -8.47
N CYS A 184 13.19 12.96 -8.66
CA CYS A 184 14.48 13.23 -8.03
C CYS A 184 15.17 14.49 -8.60
N ASP A 185 14.99 14.80 -9.88
CA ASP A 185 15.47 16.06 -10.48
C ASP A 185 14.67 17.28 -9.98
N SER A 186 13.44 17.07 -9.51
CA SER A 186 12.57 18.15 -9.01
C SER A 186 13.05 18.75 -7.67
N GLU A 187 14.04 18.13 -7.03
CA GLU A 187 14.60 18.58 -5.76
C GLU A 187 15.27 19.97 -5.88
N ARG A 188 14.85 20.90 -5.02
CA ARG A 188 15.46 22.23 -4.89
C ARG A 188 16.66 22.20 -3.94
N SER A 189 17.51 23.22 -4.02
CA SER A 189 18.63 23.46 -3.09
C SER A 189 18.23 23.52 -1.60
N ASN A 190 17.01 23.94 -1.30
CA ASN A 190 16.45 23.94 0.06
C ASN A 190 15.87 22.58 0.50
N GLY A 191 15.99 21.53 -0.32
CA GLY A 191 15.48 20.19 -0.05
C GLY A 191 13.97 20.02 -0.23
N THR A 192 13.28 20.96 -0.88
CA THR A 192 11.86 20.78 -1.28
C THR A 192 11.75 20.03 -2.61
N TRP A 193 10.76 19.15 -2.72
CA TRP A 193 10.58 18.24 -3.85
C TRP A 193 9.26 18.56 -4.58
N GLY A 194 9.17 18.13 -5.83
CA GLY A 194 7.89 18.02 -6.53
C GLY A 194 6.99 16.96 -5.92
N ALA A 195 5.70 17.06 -6.22
CA ALA A 195 4.71 16.04 -5.95
C ALA A 195 4.62 15.09 -7.15
N ILE A 196 4.78 13.79 -6.89
CA ILE A 196 4.57 12.74 -7.88
C ILE A 196 3.16 12.16 -7.73
N LYS A 197 2.42 12.11 -8.84
CA LYS A 197 1.17 11.35 -8.94
C LYS A 197 1.52 9.90 -9.26
N TRP A 198 1.22 8.97 -8.37
CA TRP A 198 1.72 7.58 -8.46
C TRP A 198 1.01 6.72 -9.52
N ASP A 199 -0.16 7.15 -9.98
CA ASP A 199 -0.95 6.54 -11.04
C ASP A 199 -0.40 6.87 -12.43
N THR A 200 -0.07 8.14 -12.66
CA THR A 200 0.44 8.63 -13.95
C THR A 200 1.96 8.77 -13.98
N PHE A 201 2.62 8.70 -12.82
CA PHE A 201 4.02 9.07 -12.61
C PHE A 201 4.36 10.50 -13.07
N THR A 202 3.35 11.38 -13.18
CA THR A 202 3.58 12.79 -13.49
C THR A 202 4.07 13.53 -12.25
N VAL A 203 5.01 14.43 -12.45
CA VAL A 203 5.62 15.21 -11.38
C VAL A 203 5.22 16.66 -11.59
N THR A 204 4.78 17.32 -10.52
CA THR A 204 4.44 18.75 -10.50
C THR A 204 5.18 19.42 -9.36
N GLY A 205 5.48 20.71 -9.42
CA GLY A 205 6.18 21.35 -8.31
C GLY A 205 7.70 21.28 -8.40
N GLY A 206 8.34 21.24 -7.23
CA GLY A 206 9.80 21.18 -7.14
C GLY A 206 10.45 22.41 -7.76
N ARG A 207 11.60 22.23 -8.41
CA ARG A 207 12.39 23.34 -8.98
C ARG A 207 11.64 24.19 -10.02
N LEU A 208 10.67 23.64 -10.74
CA LEU A 208 9.83 24.38 -11.71
C LEU A 208 8.66 25.12 -11.06
N GLY A 209 8.26 24.72 -9.84
CA GLY A 209 7.16 25.35 -9.13
C GLY A 209 5.82 24.65 -9.31
N PRO A 210 4.83 24.99 -8.48
CA PRO A 210 3.66 24.15 -8.20
C PRO A 210 2.71 23.95 -9.39
N ALA A 211 2.72 24.86 -10.36
CA ALA A 211 1.83 24.84 -11.52
C ALA A 211 2.43 24.15 -12.75
N GLU A 212 3.74 23.88 -12.75
CA GLU A 212 4.43 23.34 -13.92
C GLU A 212 4.60 21.82 -13.79
N GLU A 213 4.27 21.13 -14.87
CA GLU A 213 4.57 19.71 -15.00
C GLU A 213 6.06 19.55 -15.28
N HIS A 214 6.72 18.81 -14.40
CA HIS A 214 8.09 18.43 -14.56
C HIS A 214 8.15 17.19 -15.44
N THR A 215 8.95 17.25 -16.49
CA THR A 215 9.08 16.20 -17.50
C THR A 215 10.52 15.78 -17.65
N LEU A 216 10.75 14.74 -18.47
CA LEU A 216 12.10 14.28 -18.76
C LEU A 216 12.90 15.32 -19.58
N TYR A 217 12.25 16.26 -20.27
CA TYR A 217 12.92 17.31 -21.04
C TYR A 217 13.59 18.35 -20.15
N ASP A 218 13.05 18.56 -18.97
CA ASP A 218 13.56 19.55 -18.04
C ASP A 218 14.84 19.05 -17.37
N ALA A 219 14.98 17.74 -17.17
CA ALA A 219 16.10 17.13 -16.48
C ALA A 219 17.42 17.28 -17.28
N PRO A 220 18.55 17.60 -16.64
CA PRO A 220 19.85 17.65 -17.30
C PRO A 220 20.18 16.30 -17.95
N ASN A 221 20.69 16.32 -19.18
CA ASN A 221 20.99 15.10 -19.92
C ASN A 221 21.98 14.18 -19.17
N CYS A 222 23.00 14.78 -18.55
CA CYS A 222 23.98 14.06 -17.73
C CYS A 222 23.32 13.33 -16.55
N TYR A 223 22.35 13.97 -15.89
CA TYR A 223 21.58 13.37 -14.80
C TYR A 223 20.70 12.20 -15.26
N VAL A 224 20.02 12.36 -16.40
CA VAL A 224 19.21 11.26 -16.97
C VAL A 224 20.09 10.05 -17.30
N ARG A 225 21.27 10.27 -17.87
CA ARG A 225 22.25 9.21 -18.14
C ARG A 225 22.67 8.48 -16.86
N ASP A 226 23.01 9.21 -15.80
CA ASP A 226 23.39 8.63 -14.51
C ASP A 226 22.28 7.74 -13.93
N ARG A 227 21.03 8.21 -13.98
CA ARG A 227 19.90 7.45 -13.44
C ARG A 227 19.54 6.24 -14.28
N LEU A 228 19.68 6.29 -15.61
CA LEU A 228 19.51 5.11 -16.46
C LEU A 228 20.62 4.09 -16.24
N MET A 229 21.85 4.53 -15.99
CA MET A 229 22.96 3.65 -15.60
C MET A 229 22.65 2.94 -14.28
N ALA A 230 22.22 3.68 -13.25
CA ALA A 230 21.82 3.12 -11.95
C ALA A 230 20.63 2.15 -12.08
N SER A 231 19.60 2.52 -12.85
CA SER A 231 18.42 1.68 -13.08
C SER A 231 18.78 0.37 -13.78
N THR A 232 19.81 0.37 -14.64
CA THR A 232 20.30 -0.87 -15.25
C THR A 232 20.87 -1.84 -14.21
N SER A 233 21.50 -1.34 -13.14
CA SER A 233 22.00 -2.20 -12.06
C SER A 233 20.89 -2.71 -11.13
N LEU A 234 19.80 -1.96 -10.97
CA LEU A 234 18.73 -2.26 -10.02
C LEU A 234 17.59 -3.10 -10.64
N ASP A 235 17.17 -2.75 -11.86
CA ASP A 235 15.94 -3.26 -12.45
C ASP A 235 16.18 -4.30 -13.58
N ILE A 236 17.44 -4.51 -13.99
CA ILE A 236 17.80 -5.44 -15.08
C ILE A 236 18.62 -6.61 -14.54
N GLU A 237 18.28 -7.81 -15.00
CA GLU A 237 19.01 -9.05 -14.72
C GLU A 237 20.50 -8.95 -15.10
N PRO A 238 21.43 -9.46 -14.27
CA PRO A 238 22.88 -9.31 -14.45
C PRO A 238 23.38 -9.65 -15.87
N GLU A 239 22.86 -10.70 -16.47
CA GLU A 239 23.28 -11.24 -17.77
C GLU A 239 22.92 -10.29 -18.93
N ARG A 240 21.96 -9.38 -18.72
CA ARG A 240 21.45 -8.46 -19.74
C ARG A 240 22.00 -7.04 -19.60
N ARG A 241 22.60 -6.69 -18.46
CA ARG A 241 23.05 -5.32 -18.13
C ARG A 241 23.99 -4.75 -19.18
N ASP A 242 25.03 -5.50 -19.55
CA ASP A 242 26.05 -5.02 -20.50
C ASP A 242 25.51 -4.83 -21.91
N ARG A 243 24.48 -5.60 -22.31
CA ARG A 243 23.78 -5.36 -23.58
C ARG A 243 22.97 -4.08 -23.52
N VAL A 244 22.20 -3.87 -22.45
CA VAL A 244 21.39 -2.65 -22.29
C VAL A 244 22.28 -1.41 -22.25
N ARG A 245 23.34 -1.43 -21.44
CA ARG A 245 24.28 -0.30 -21.33
C ARG A 245 24.91 0.06 -22.68
N ARG A 246 25.34 -0.92 -23.48
CA ARG A 246 25.91 -0.68 -24.82
C ARG A 246 24.93 -0.03 -25.79
N ILE A 247 23.64 -0.37 -25.73
CA ILE A 247 22.63 0.23 -26.61
C ILE A 247 22.33 1.67 -26.19
N VAL A 248 22.17 1.90 -24.88
CA VAL A 248 21.81 3.21 -24.34
C VAL A 248 22.96 4.20 -24.48
N PHE A 249 24.17 3.79 -24.08
CA PHE A 249 25.40 4.59 -24.06
C PHE A 249 26.33 4.23 -25.20
N SER A 250 25.81 4.27 -26.43
CA SER A 250 26.54 3.92 -27.65
C SER A 250 27.73 4.84 -27.95
N ASP A 251 27.80 5.99 -27.30
CA ASP A 251 28.90 6.96 -27.36
C ASP A 251 30.14 6.52 -26.54
N LEU A 252 30.01 5.46 -25.74
CA LEU A 252 31.06 4.94 -24.86
C LEU A 252 31.57 3.56 -25.31
N THR A 253 32.87 3.33 -25.14
CA THR A 253 33.47 2.00 -25.34
C THR A 253 33.05 1.03 -24.22
N SER A 254 33.15 -0.28 -24.44
CA SER A 254 32.82 -1.29 -23.42
C SER A 254 33.61 -1.12 -22.10
N SER A 255 34.87 -0.68 -22.18
CA SER A 255 35.69 -0.40 -20.99
C SER A 255 35.15 0.80 -20.21
N GLN A 256 34.81 1.89 -20.93
CA GLN A 256 34.24 3.10 -20.33
C GLN A 256 32.86 2.85 -19.74
N ILE A 257 32.03 2.00 -20.36
CA ILE A 257 30.73 1.60 -19.81
C ILE A 257 30.90 0.92 -18.45
N LYS A 258 31.91 0.03 -18.32
CA LYS A 258 32.21 -0.62 -17.03
C LYS A 258 32.66 0.38 -15.99
N GLN A 259 33.59 1.27 -16.35
CA GLN A 259 34.07 2.34 -15.47
C GLN A 259 32.91 3.26 -15.02
N TYR A 260 32.01 3.61 -15.94
CA TYR A 260 30.84 4.43 -15.64
C TYR A 260 29.88 3.72 -14.69
N ALA A 261 29.58 2.44 -14.93
CA ALA A 261 28.72 1.64 -14.06
C ALA A 261 29.29 1.55 -12.62
N THR A 262 30.59 1.30 -12.48
CA THR A 262 31.29 1.27 -11.19
C THR A 262 31.24 2.63 -10.49
N ALA A 263 31.54 3.72 -11.21
CA ALA A 263 31.51 5.06 -10.63
C ALA A 263 30.10 5.46 -10.11
N ILE A 264 29.04 5.09 -10.85
CA ILE A 264 27.66 5.34 -10.41
C ILE A 264 27.28 4.51 -9.19
N GLU A 265 27.72 3.26 -9.11
CA GLU A 265 27.50 2.40 -7.95
C GLU A 265 28.17 2.96 -6.70
N GLU A 266 29.43 3.39 -6.79
CA GLU A 266 30.17 4.05 -5.70
C GLU A 266 29.46 5.33 -5.22
N ILE A 267 28.98 6.15 -6.15
CA ILE A 267 28.23 7.38 -5.80
C ILE A 267 26.93 7.04 -5.05
N GLU A 268 26.18 6.04 -5.49
CA GLU A 268 24.91 5.67 -4.82
C GLU A 268 25.18 5.09 -3.42
N ILE A 269 26.27 4.33 -3.23
CA ILE A 269 26.72 3.87 -1.91
C ILE A 269 27.07 5.06 -1.01
N GLN A 270 27.92 5.98 -1.48
CA GLN A 270 28.31 7.17 -0.71
C GLN A 270 27.10 8.03 -0.33
N MET A 271 26.15 8.21 -1.25
CA MET A 271 24.91 8.96 -0.96
C MET A 271 24.04 8.26 0.10
N ALA A 272 24.04 6.92 0.15
CA ALA A 272 23.32 6.16 1.17
C ALA A 272 23.99 6.31 2.55
N GLU A 273 25.32 6.26 2.61
CA GLU A 273 26.10 6.47 3.82
C GLU A 273 25.95 7.90 4.37
N ASP A 274 26.03 8.92 3.51
CA ASP A 274 25.83 10.32 3.88
C ASP A 274 24.44 10.57 4.46
N LYS A 275 23.41 9.94 3.87
CA LYS A 275 22.05 10.00 4.40
C LYS A 275 21.98 9.36 5.77
N LEU A 276 22.59 8.19 5.95
CA LEU A 276 22.64 7.50 7.24
C LEU A 276 23.33 8.37 8.31
N GLU A 277 24.45 9.00 7.96
CA GLU A 277 25.23 9.84 8.88
C GLU A 277 24.50 11.15 9.25
N LYS A 278 23.88 11.83 8.28
CA LYS A 278 23.00 12.98 8.54
C LYS A 278 21.83 12.62 9.45
N THR A 279 21.34 11.37 9.37
CA THR A 279 20.26 10.89 10.23
C THR A 279 20.73 10.65 11.66
N LYS A 280 22.00 10.25 11.87
CA LYS A 280 22.60 10.09 13.21
C LYS A 280 22.90 11.44 13.88
N LYS A 281 23.36 12.44 13.12
CA LYS A 281 23.81 13.75 13.65
C LYS A 281 22.69 14.72 14.05
N ARG A 282 21.41 14.44 13.78
CA ARG A 282 20.32 15.34 14.17
C ARG A 282 20.13 15.35 15.70
N PRO A 283 20.40 16.47 16.39
CA PRO A 283 20.32 16.54 17.85
C PRO A 283 18.89 16.32 18.33
N ALA A 284 18.74 15.62 19.45
CA ALA A 284 17.50 15.12 20.02
C ALA A 284 16.54 16.19 20.59
N LYS A 285 16.48 17.40 20.00
CA LYS A 285 15.59 18.46 20.49
C LYS A 285 14.19 18.27 19.92
N THR A 286 13.24 18.07 20.86
CA THR A 286 11.78 17.94 20.70
C THR A 286 11.27 16.80 19.83
N LYS A 287 11.63 15.56 20.20
CA LYS A 287 10.89 14.36 19.80
C LYS A 287 9.49 14.34 20.45
N LYS A 288 8.45 14.76 19.72
CA LYS A 288 7.19 14.00 19.75
C LYS A 288 7.57 12.58 19.33
N SER A 289 7.25 11.59 20.17
CA SER A 289 7.70 10.19 20.09
C SER A 289 7.93 9.70 18.65
N GLN A 290 9.18 9.74 18.18
CA GLN A 290 9.55 9.06 16.96
C GLN A 290 9.35 7.57 17.22
N ARG A 291 8.40 6.97 16.51
CA ARG A 291 8.18 5.52 16.51
C ARG A 291 9.51 4.82 16.23
N PRO A 292 9.83 3.74 16.96
CA PRO A 292 11.13 3.07 16.90
C PRO A 292 11.44 2.56 15.48
N ARG A 293 12.73 2.51 15.13
CA ARG A 293 13.30 2.01 13.85
C ARG A 293 12.67 0.70 13.34
N LYS A 294 12.14 -0.14 14.23
CA LYS A 294 11.35 -1.34 13.90
C LYS A 294 10.20 -1.08 12.91
N ALA A 295 9.63 0.13 12.88
CA ALA A 295 8.55 0.48 11.96
C ALA A 295 8.99 0.53 10.48
N SER A 296 10.26 0.88 10.20
CA SER A 296 10.79 0.94 8.82
C SER A 296 11.03 -0.45 8.26
N ASP A 297 11.64 -1.34 9.05
CA ASP A 297 11.91 -2.72 8.65
C ASP A 297 10.60 -3.51 8.50
N ARG A 298 9.63 -3.26 9.39
CA ARG A 298 8.27 -3.80 9.26
C ARG A 298 7.60 -3.37 7.96
N ALA A 299 7.70 -2.09 7.57
CA ALA A 299 7.10 -1.60 6.33
C ALA A 299 7.71 -2.27 5.08
N LEU A 300 9.01 -2.53 5.08
CA LEU A 300 9.68 -3.27 4.00
C LEU A 300 9.22 -4.74 3.93
N MET A 301 9.11 -5.42 5.08
CA MET A 301 8.59 -6.78 5.16
C MET A 301 7.13 -6.87 4.67
N VAL A 302 6.27 -5.95 5.13
CA VAL A 302 4.87 -5.84 4.68
C VAL A 302 4.80 -5.65 3.16
N ARG A 303 5.61 -4.75 2.60
CA ARG A 303 5.67 -4.52 1.15
C ARG A 303 6.14 -5.77 0.38
N ARG A 304 7.11 -6.51 0.91
CA ARG A 304 7.57 -7.77 0.31
C ARG A 304 6.46 -8.82 0.25
N VAL A 305 5.71 -9.00 1.35
CA VAL A 305 4.56 -9.92 1.42
C VAL A 305 3.43 -9.46 0.48
N GLN A 306 3.17 -8.15 0.44
CA GLN A 306 2.19 -7.55 -0.46
C GLN A 306 2.51 -7.88 -1.93
N LEU A 307 3.74 -7.66 -2.36
CA LEU A 307 4.18 -7.88 -3.74
C LEU A 307 4.21 -9.37 -4.11
N SER A 308 4.66 -10.24 -3.21
CA SER A 308 4.76 -11.68 -3.49
C SER A 308 3.40 -12.35 -3.61
N ARG A 309 2.42 -11.95 -2.80
CA ARG A 309 1.08 -12.55 -2.77
C ARG A 309 0.02 -11.76 -3.56
N LYS A 310 0.36 -10.58 -4.09
CA LYS A 310 -0.57 -9.67 -4.79
C LYS A 310 -1.82 -9.33 -3.96
N ILE A 311 -1.62 -9.03 -2.68
CA ILE A 311 -2.69 -8.71 -1.73
C ILE A 311 -2.70 -7.23 -1.34
N ALA A 312 -3.76 -6.78 -0.66
CA ALA A 312 -3.84 -5.42 -0.15
C ALA A 312 -2.81 -5.18 0.97
N PRO A 313 -2.28 -3.94 1.13
CA PRO A 313 -1.32 -3.62 2.20
C PRO A 313 -1.82 -3.98 3.61
N GLN A 314 -3.11 -3.72 3.88
CA GLN A 314 -3.77 -4.04 5.14
C GLN A 314 -3.78 -5.55 5.42
N GLU A 315 -3.95 -6.36 4.37
CA GLU A 315 -3.94 -7.80 4.49
C GLU A 315 -2.52 -8.32 4.75
N ALA A 316 -1.52 -7.78 4.05
CA ALA A 316 -0.11 -8.09 4.30
C ALA A 316 0.32 -7.73 5.73
N GLU A 317 -0.16 -6.60 6.26
CA GLU A 317 0.07 -6.20 7.65
C GLU A 317 -0.60 -7.17 8.64
N CYS A 318 -1.81 -7.65 8.34
CA CYS A 318 -2.48 -8.66 9.15
C CYS A 318 -1.72 -9.99 9.17
N ILE A 319 -1.17 -10.43 8.03
CA ILE A 319 -0.36 -11.66 7.92
C ILE A 319 0.91 -11.52 8.77
N MET A 320 1.66 -10.44 8.58
CA MET A 320 2.88 -10.18 9.35
C MET A 320 2.61 -10.13 10.86
N LYS A 321 1.55 -9.42 11.26
CA LYS A 321 1.14 -9.36 12.66
C LYS A 321 0.80 -10.75 13.20
N GLN A 322 0.11 -11.56 12.42
CA GLN A 322 -0.25 -12.93 12.82
C GLN A 322 0.97 -13.83 12.98
N GLU A 323 1.98 -13.71 12.12
CA GLU A 323 3.25 -14.44 12.27
C GLU A 323 3.98 -14.05 13.55
N GLU A 324 4.08 -12.76 13.86
CA GLU A 324 4.67 -12.27 15.12
C GLU A 324 3.93 -12.80 16.35
N ILE A 325 2.59 -12.81 16.30
CA ILE A 325 1.76 -13.33 17.39
C ILE A 325 2.00 -14.83 17.59
N LEU A 326 2.09 -15.60 16.50
CA LEU A 326 2.37 -17.04 16.55
C LEU A 326 3.75 -17.32 17.15
N ASP A 327 4.77 -16.55 16.79
CA ASP A 327 6.12 -16.74 17.31
C ASP A 327 6.18 -16.50 18.82
N ALA A 328 5.32 -15.60 19.32
CA ALA A 328 5.17 -15.30 20.74
C ALA A 328 4.28 -16.29 21.53
N VAL A 329 3.70 -17.32 20.89
CA VAL A 329 2.97 -18.40 21.58
C VAL A 329 3.97 -19.39 22.16
N ASP A 330 3.75 -19.82 23.40
CA ASP A 330 4.56 -20.85 24.06
C ASP A 330 4.12 -22.25 23.60
N ASP A 331 4.99 -22.95 22.86
CA ASP A 331 4.79 -24.33 22.40
C ASP A 331 5.45 -25.39 23.31
N THR A 332 5.96 -24.99 24.48
CA THR A 332 6.51 -25.92 25.48
C THR A 332 5.47 -26.42 26.48
N ILE A 333 4.24 -25.90 26.41
CA ILE A 333 3.13 -26.25 27.28
C ILE A 333 2.73 -27.72 27.09
N CYS A 334 2.42 -28.40 28.19
CA CYS A 334 1.93 -29.77 28.17
C CYS A 334 0.59 -29.87 27.41
N LEU A 335 0.59 -30.60 26.30
CA LEU A 335 -0.59 -30.86 25.46
C LEU A 335 -1.37 -32.10 25.92
N ALA A 336 -1.23 -32.58 27.17
CA ALA A 336 -1.97 -33.74 27.68
C ALA A 336 -3.41 -33.35 28.11
N PRO A 337 -4.45 -34.15 27.82
CA PRO A 337 -5.85 -33.76 28.07
C PRO A 337 -6.07 -33.31 29.50
N SER A 338 -6.81 -32.22 29.69
CA SER A 338 -7.22 -31.72 31.01
C SER A 338 -8.73 -31.86 31.15
N PRO A 339 -9.23 -33.02 31.62
CA PRO A 339 -10.66 -33.37 31.61
C PRO A 339 -11.56 -32.51 32.51
N SER A 340 -11.01 -31.49 33.20
CA SER A 340 -11.74 -30.59 34.10
C SER A 340 -11.65 -29.11 33.70
N PHE A 341 -10.97 -28.77 32.60
CA PHE A 341 -10.64 -27.38 32.28
C PHE A 341 -11.89 -26.51 32.02
N ALA A 342 -12.83 -27.01 31.26
CA ALA A 342 -14.12 -26.38 31.06
C ALA A 342 -15.18 -27.43 31.32
N ALA A 343 -15.82 -27.40 32.48
CA ALA A 343 -17.10 -28.11 32.75
C ALA A 343 -18.24 -27.56 31.87
N ARG A 344 -17.92 -27.17 30.64
CA ARG A 344 -18.82 -26.69 29.60
C ARG A 344 -19.05 -27.89 28.70
N LYS A 345 -20.06 -28.69 29.06
CA LYS A 345 -20.66 -29.64 28.13
C LYS A 345 -20.98 -28.87 26.87
N THR A 346 -20.33 -29.22 25.77
CA THR A 346 -20.66 -28.64 24.48
C THR A 346 -22.03 -29.22 24.08
N ARG A 347 -23.11 -28.60 24.54
CA ARG A 347 -24.46 -28.86 24.04
C ARG A 347 -24.53 -28.28 22.63
N PHE A 348 -23.87 -28.95 21.68
CA PHE A 348 -24.06 -28.71 20.26
C PHE A 348 -25.36 -29.39 19.85
N GLU A 349 -26.49 -28.75 20.17
CA GLU A 349 -27.70 -28.99 19.41
C GLU A 349 -27.41 -28.48 18.00
N HIS A 350 -27.05 -29.42 17.12
CA HIS A 350 -26.73 -29.27 15.69
C HIS A 350 -26.17 -27.90 15.26
N PRO A 351 -24.86 -27.78 14.98
CA PRO A 351 -24.35 -26.58 14.35
C PRO A 351 -25.10 -26.40 13.03
N TYR A 352 -25.68 -25.22 12.81
CA TYR A 352 -26.22 -24.83 11.52
C TYR A 352 -25.06 -24.84 10.49
N HIS A 353 -24.81 -26.00 9.88
CA HIS A 353 -23.80 -26.22 8.84
C HIS A 353 -24.33 -25.72 7.49
N PHE A 354 -24.51 -24.41 7.35
CA PHE A 354 -24.72 -23.80 6.04
C PHE A 354 -23.34 -23.49 5.43
N GLY A 355 -22.77 -24.44 4.67
CA GLY A 355 -21.53 -24.22 3.95
C GLY A 355 -20.85 -25.48 3.43
N ARG A 356 -19.82 -25.28 2.60
CA ARG A 356 -18.88 -26.32 2.18
C ARG A 356 -17.98 -26.68 3.36
N GLU A 357 -17.80 -27.97 3.66
CA GLU A 357 -16.85 -28.46 4.67
C GLU A 357 -15.49 -28.77 4.04
N TYR A 358 -14.40 -28.45 4.75
CA TYR A 358 -13.01 -28.63 4.37
C TYR A 358 -12.41 -29.68 5.29
N SER A 359 -11.53 -30.50 4.74
CA SER A 359 -10.94 -31.63 5.44
C SER A 359 -10.05 -31.14 6.57
N VAL A 360 -10.13 -31.76 7.74
CA VAL A 360 -9.13 -31.55 8.81
C VAL A 360 -7.79 -32.24 8.53
N LEU A 361 -7.71 -33.04 7.46
CA LEU A 361 -6.54 -33.84 7.09
C LEU A 361 -5.81 -33.29 5.86
N THR A 362 -6.54 -32.84 4.85
CA THR A 362 -5.95 -32.36 3.60
C THR A 362 -6.22 -30.86 3.40
N PRO A 363 -5.19 -30.00 3.38
CA PRO A 363 -5.35 -28.57 3.18
C PRO A 363 -6.18 -28.25 1.93
N GLY A 364 -7.21 -27.41 2.07
CA GLY A 364 -8.05 -26.93 0.97
C GLY A 364 -9.00 -27.98 0.34
N ALA A 365 -8.94 -29.25 0.74
CA ALA A 365 -9.80 -30.29 0.20
C ALA A 365 -11.22 -30.18 0.78
N LEU A 366 -12.23 -30.28 -0.08
CA LEU A 366 -13.63 -30.31 0.33
C LEU A 366 -14.03 -31.71 0.78
N VAL A 367 -14.76 -31.81 1.89
CA VAL A 367 -15.35 -33.06 2.37
C VAL A 367 -16.79 -33.14 1.89
N GLN A 368 -17.18 -34.31 1.38
CA GLN A 368 -18.59 -34.56 1.09
C GLN A 368 -19.39 -34.52 2.40
N LYS A 369 -20.60 -33.97 2.34
CA LYS A 369 -21.53 -33.98 3.47
C LYS A 369 -21.65 -35.43 3.98
N ASP A 370 -21.47 -35.62 5.28
CA ASP A 370 -21.52 -36.92 5.99
C ASP A 370 -20.28 -37.84 5.85
N ALA A 371 -19.22 -37.42 5.16
CA ALA A 371 -17.99 -38.21 5.05
C ALA A 371 -16.99 -38.03 6.22
N GLU A 372 -17.19 -37.03 7.09
CA GLU A 372 -16.33 -36.80 8.27
C GLU A 372 -16.99 -37.29 9.57
N ILE A 373 -16.16 -37.78 10.50
CA ILE A 373 -16.63 -38.33 11.78
C ILE A 373 -17.33 -37.25 12.61
N SER A 374 -18.58 -37.51 13.01
CA SER A 374 -19.28 -36.68 13.99
C SER A 374 -18.56 -36.75 15.34
N ILE A 375 -18.22 -35.60 15.92
CA ILE A 375 -17.65 -35.55 17.26
C ILE A 375 -18.77 -35.95 18.25
N PRO A 376 -18.57 -36.97 19.10
CA PRO A 376 -19.53 -37.30 20.14
C PRO A 376 -19.68 -36.11 21.11
N SER A 377 -20.83 -35.99 21.77
CA SER A 377 -21.02 -34.98 22.82
C SER A 377 -20.04 -35.23 23.97
N CYS A 378 -18.90 -34.57 23.94
CA CYS A 378 -17.86 -34.66 24.97
C CYS A 378 -17.46 -33.27 25.50
N ASP A 379 -16.84 -33.29 26.67
CA ASP A 379 -16.34 -32.09 27.32
C ASP A 379 -15.07 -31.60 26.62
N VAL A 380 -14.88 -30.28 26.62
CA VAL A 380 -13.67 -29.67 26.09
C VAL A 380 -12.51 -30.00 27.03
N ASP A 381 -11.58 -30.80 26.53
CA ASP A 381 -10.43 -31.36 27.25
C ASP A 381 -9.14 -30.54 27.07
N ARG A 382 -9.27 -29.33 26.50
CA ARG A 382 -8.15 -28.43 26.19
C ARG A 382 -8.41 -27.00 26.63
N ASP A 383 -7.39 -26.39 27.20
CA ASP A 383 -7.41 -24.96 27.48
C ASP A 383 -7.00 -24.09 26.29
N CYS A 384 -7.19 -22.77 26.42
CA CYS A 384 -6.89 -21.84 25.34
C CYS A 384 -5.39 -21.80 25.00
N ASP A 385 -4.49 -21.94 25.98
CA ASP A 385 -3.05 -21.92 25.75
C ASP A 385 -2.59 -23.20 25.06
N GLN A 386 -3.12 -24.36 25.48
CA GLN A 386 -2.91 -25.64 24.79
C GLN A 386 -3.34 -25.56 23.32
N LEU A 387 -4.53 -25.00 23.03
CA LEU A 387 -5.00 -24.85 21.65
C LEU A 387 -4.13 -23.88 20.84
N ARG A 388 -3.64 -22.78 21.44
CA ARG A 388 -2.68 -21.88 20.76
C ARG A 388 -1.37 -22.59 20.42
N ALA A 389 -0.83 -23.34 21.37
CA ALA A 389 0.39 -24.13 21.19
C ALA A 389 0.20 -25.17 20.07
N MET A 390 -0.94 -25.86 20.05
CA MET A 390 -1.31 -26.80 18.98
C MET A 390 -1.34 -26.11 17.62
N ILE A 391 -1.93 -24.92 17.49
CA ILE A 391 -1.93 -24.15 16.23
C ILE A 391 -0.51 -23.81 15.80
N LYS A 392 0.33 -23.29 16.70
CA LYS A 392 1.72 -22.93 16.39
C LYS A 392 2.47 -24.15 15.87
N ILE A 393 2.40 -25.27 16.59
CA ILE A 393 3.09 -26.50 16.20
C ILE A 393 2.55 -27.01 14.85
N PHE A 394 1.23 -27.05 14.69
CA PHE A 394 0.58 -27.54 13.48
C PHE A 394 0.96 -26.73 12.23
N VAL A 395 0.98 -25.39 12.33
CA VAL A 395 1.30 -24.50 11.20
C VAL A 395 2.81 -24.39 10.96
N ARG A 396 3.66 -24.38 12.01
CA ARG A 396 5.11 -24.20 11.85
C ARG A 396 5.86 -25.51 11.57
N LYS A 397 5.46 -26.62 12.19
CA LYS A 397 6.10 -27.94 12.00
C LYS A 397 5.39 -28.77 10.93
N GLY A 398 4.15 -28.43 10.57
CA GLY A 398 3.38 -29.11 9.54
C GLY A 398 3.53 -28.50 8.14
N HIS A 399 2.78 -29.07 7.19
CA HIS A 399 2.66 -28.58 5.81
C HIS A 399 1.45 -27.66 5.59
N TRP A 400 0.85 -27.17 6.67
CA TRP A 400 -0.33 -26.31 6.63
C TRP A 400 0.07 -24.85 6.74
N THR A 401 -0.44 -24.02 5.86
CA THR A 401 -0.43 -22.57 6.03
C THR A 401 -1.50 -22.16 7.02
N MET A 402 -1.31 -21.00 7.65
CA MET A 402 -2.33 -20.40 8.52
C MET A 402 -3.66 -20.18 7.77
N ASP A 403 -3.60 -19.91 6.46
CA ASP A 403 -4.77 -19.63 5.65
C ASP A 403 -5.60 -20.89 5.39
N GLU A 404 -4.94 -22.00 5.07
CA GLU A 404 -5.59 -23.31 4.95
C GLU A 404 -6.18 -23.75 6.30
N PHE A 405 -5.48 -23.51 7.41
CA PHE A 405 -6.01 -23.80 8.74
C PHE A 405 -7.27 -22.99 9.04
N ILE A 406 -7.25 -21.66 8.81
CA ILE A 406 -8.43 -20.79 8.98
C ILE A 406 -9.60 -21.28 8.12
N GLN A 407 -9.32 -21.65 6.88
CA GLN A 407 -10.31 -22.18 5.95
C GLN A 407 -10.97 -23.46 6.49
N ALA A 408 -10.18 -24.37 7.08
CA ALA A 408 -10.68 -25.60 7.69
C ALA A 408 -11.49 -25.41 8.98
N LEU A 409 -11.44 -24.24 9.63
CA LEU A 409 -12.27 -23.94 10.81
C LEU A 409 -13.70 -23.51 10.48
N HIS A 410 -13.99 -23.19 9.21
CA HIS A 410 -15.28 -22.73 8.71
C HIS A 410 -15.89 -21.56 9.47
N GLY A 411 -15.60 -20.32 9.05
CA GLY A 411 -16.32 -19.13 9.52
C GLY A 411 -15.48 -18.07 10.21
N PRO A 412 -14.51 -18.41 11.09
CA PRO A 412 -13.62 -17.41 11.67
C PRO A 412 -12.87 -16.62 10.59
N ARG A 413 -12.92 -15.29 10.68
CA ARG A 413 -12.07 -14.42 9.87
C ARG A 413 -10.65 -14.39 10.45
N ARG A 414 -9.63 -14.13 9.62
CA ARG A 414 -8.21 -14.06 10.05
C ARG A 414 -8.02 -13.20 11.31
N ARG A 415 -8.66 -12.03 11.37
CA ARG A 415 -8.63 -11.13 12.55
C ARG A 415 -9.10 -11.81 13.84
N GLN A 416 -10.17 -12.62 13.79
CA GLN A 416 -10.70 -13.31 14.97
C GLN A 416 -9.74 -14.39 15.49
N ILE A 417 -9.01 -15.04 14.58
CA ILE A 417 -7.93 -15.96 14.95
C ILE A 417 -6.76 -15.19 15.56
N SER A 418 -6.33 -14.07 14.97
CA SER A 418 -5.30 -13.21 15.54
C SER A 418 -5.66 -12.74 16.95
N ASP A 419 -6.89 -12.25 17.16
CA ASP A 419 -7.38 -11.81 18.48
C ASP A 419 -7.41 -12.95 19.51
N PHE A 420 -7.67 -14.20 19.07
CA PHE A 420 -7.58 -15.38 19.93
C PHE A 420 -6.12 -15.74 20.27
N LEU A 421 -5.22 -15.68 19.29
CA LEU A 421 -3.79 -15.98 19.45
C LEU A 421 -3.05 -14.90 20.26
N GLU A 422 -3.51 -13.64 20.28
CA GLU A 422 -2.92 -12.54 21.08
C GLU A 422 -3.17 -12.68 22.58
N LYS A 423 -4.30 -13.29 22.96
CA LYS A 423 -4.64 -13.50 24.35
C LYS A 423 -3.64 -14.45 25.02
N ARG A 424 -3.49 -14.34 26.34
CA ARG A 424 -2.55 -15.15 27.14
C ARG A 424 -3.25 -15.67 28.38
N GLY A 425 -3.07 -16.94 28.70
CA GLY A 425 -3.67 -17.57 29.86
C GLY A 425 -4.75 -18.60 29.46
N PRO A 426 -4.93 -19.63 30.28
CA PRO A 426 -5.66 -20.85 29.89
C PRO A 426 -7.14 -20.56 29.65
N LEU A 427 -7.73 -19.62 30.40
CA LEU A 427 -9.15 -19.24 30.28
C LEU A 427 -9.41 -18.07 29.32
N GLN A 428 -8.37 -17.38 28.85
CA GLN A 428 -8.53 -16.15 28.06
C GLN A 428 -8.95 -16.51 26.63
N GLY A 429 -10.23 -16.30 26.30
CA GLY A 429 -10.78 -16.66 24.99
C GLY A 429 -11.76 -17.83 25.00
N LYS A 430 -12.00 -18.46 26.16
CA LYS A 430 -12.93 -19.61 26.31
C LYS A 430 -14.37 -19.35 25.82
N GLN A 431 -14.80 -18.09 25.80
CA GLN A 431 -16.12 -17.67 25.32
C GLN A 431 -16.16 -17.40 23.81
N SER A 432 -15.00 -17.36 23.14
CA SER A 432 -14.92 -17.11 21.71
C SER A 432 -15.44 -18.31 20.92
N SER A 433 -16.19 -18.06 19.84
CA SER A 433 -16.58 -19.12 18.89
C SER A 433 -15.35 -19.75 18.21
N VAL A 434 -14.26 -18.99 18.11
CA VAL A 434 -12.96 -19.45 17.59
C VAL A 434 -12.40 -20.60 18.43
N PHE A 435 -12.44 -20.46 19.76
CA PHE A 435 -11.93 -21.48 20.69
C PHE A 435 -12.57 -22.84 20.42
N VAL A 436 -13.90 -22.87 20.31
CA VAL A 436 -14.62 -24.13 20.13
C VAL A 436 -14.38 -24.72 18.75
N ARG A 437 -14.30 -23.90 17.71
CA ARG A 437 -13.99 -24.37 16.34
C ARG A 437 -12.59 -24.98 16.23
N ILE A 438 -11.60 -24.36 16.87
CA ILE A 438 -10.23 -24.89 16.92
C ILE A 438 -10.22 -26.23 17.65
N TRP A 439 -10.91 -26.32 18.79
CA TRP A 439 -11.01 -27.57 19.53
C TRP A 439 -11.68 -28.67 18.69
N ILE A 440 -12.80 -28.37 18.03
CA ILE A 440 -13.49 -29.29 17.10
C ILE A 440 -12.53 -29.80 16.02
N PHE A 441 -11.76 -28.91 15.39
CA PHE A 441 -10.78 -29.28 14.36
C PHE A 441 -9.77 -30.31 14.88
N PHE A 442 -9.14 -30.04 16.02
CA PHE A 442 -8.16 -30.95 16.59
C PHE A 442 -8.79 -32.24 17.13
N LYS A 443 -9.99 -32.17 17.71
CA LYS A 443 -10.70 -33.35 18.21
C LYS A 443 -11.12 -34.29 17.09
N ARG A 444 -11.54 -33.77 15.93
CA ARG A 444 -11.78 -34.58 14.72
C ARG A 444 -10.52 -35.32 14.29
N ARG A 445 -9.37 -34.65 14.27
CA ARG A 445 -8.08 -35.29 13.93
C ARG A 445 -7.72 -36.41 14.90
N GLU A 446 -7.93 -36.18 16.20
CA GLU A 446 -7.73 -37.18 17.25
C GLU A 446 -8.59 -38.43 17.04
N LEU A 447 -9.89 -38.23 16.77
CA LEU A 447 -10.84 -39.33 16.53
C LEU A 447 -10.55 -40.10 15.25
N LEU A 448 -9.91 -39.46 14.27
CA LEU A 448 -9.42 -40.09 13.05
C LEU A 448 -8.09 -40.84 13.26
N GLY A 449 -7.52 -40.83 14.48
CA GLY A 449 -6.27 -41.51 14.83
C GLY A 449 -5.01 -40.78 14.37
N TYR A 450 -5.12 -39.51 13.98
CA TYR A 450 -3.96 -38.72 13.61
C TYR A 450 -3.39 -37.99 14.82
N GLU A 451 -2.06 -37.91 14.87
CA GLU A 451 -1.39 -37.04 15.82
C GLU A 451 -1.90 -35.60 15.66
N LEU A 452 -2.22 -35.01 16.80
CA LEU A 452 -2.86 -33.70 16.89
C LEU A 452 -2.02 -32.59 16.25
N THR A 453 -0.70 -32.72 16.32
CA THR A 453 0.25 -31.68 15.93
C THR A 453 1.25 -32.13 14.85
N ALA A 454 1.29 -33.42 14.48
CA ALA A 454 2.15 -33.87 13.41
C ALA A 454 1.52 -33.64 12.03
N PRO A 455 2.34 -33.39 11.00
CA PRO A 455 1.86 -33.36 9.64
C PRO A 455 1.22 -34.72 9.30
N PRO A 456 0.03 -34.76 8.66
CA PRO A 456 -0.44 -35.99 8.05
C PRO A 456 0.60 -36.44 7.00
N PRO A 457 0.75 -37.76 6.77
CA PRO A 457 1.64 -38.24 5.72
C PRO A 457 1.30 -37.53 4.41
N ARG A 458 2.32 -37.05 3.69
CA ARG A 458 2.13 -36.49 2.35
C ARG A 458 1.29 -37.50 1.54
N PRO A 459 0.40 -37.06 0.64
CA PRO A 459 -0.35 -37.97 -0.22
C PRO A 459 0.55 -38.62 -1.28
N SER A 460 1.69 -39.19 -0.90
CA SER A 460 2.43 -40.18 -1.66
C SER A 460 1.83 -41.55 -1.35
N GLY A 461 0.61 -41.77 -1.87
CA GLY A 461 -0.12 -43.03 -1.76
C GLY A 461 -0.65 -43.33 -0.37
N LEU A 462 -1.98 -43.40 -0.23
CA LEU A 462 -2.59 -44.20 0.84
C LEU A 462 -1.90 -45.58 0.81
N THR A 463 -1.23 -45.96 1.89
CA THR A 463 -0.65 -47.30 2.00
C THR A 463 -1.74 -48.33 1.78
N ARG A 464 -1.38 -49.42 1.08
CA ARG A 464 -2.26 -50.54 0.78
C ARG A 464 -2.97 -51.05 2.05
N GLU A 465 -2.34 -50.95 3.21
CA GLU A 465 -2.95 -51.31 4.50
C GLU A 465 -4.15 -50.43 4.90
N VAL A 466 -4.13 -49.12 4.64
CA VAL A 466 -5.27 -48.23 4.96
C VAL A 466 -6.45 -48.50 4.01
N ARG A 467 -6.17 -48.82 2.74
CA ARG A 467 -7.19 -49.30 1.79
C ARG A 467 -7.76 -50.67 2.17
N GLU A 468 -6.94 -51.58 2.69
CA GLU A 468 -7.37 -52.89 3.19
C GLU A 468 -8.18 -52.77 4.50
N LEU A 469 -7.81 -51.86 5.42
CA LEU A 469 -8.58 -51.60 6.65
C LEU A 469 -9.95 -50.98 6.39
N VAL A 470 -10.07 -50.14 5.35
CA VAL A 470 -11.37 -49.62 4.90
C VAL A 470 -12.21 -50.71 4.24
N LYS A 471 -11.60 -51.60 3.42
CA LYS A 471 -12.29 -52.78 2.84
C LYS A 471 -12.73 -53.81 3.90
N LEU A 472 -11.95 -54.01 4.96
CA LEU A 472 -12.28 -54.90 6.08
C LEU A 472 -13.45 -54.37 6.93
N ARG A 473 -13.70 -53.05 6.90
CA ARG A 473 -14.87 -52.43 7.53
C ARG A 473 -16.15 -52.51 6.67
N GLU A 474 -16.03 -52.80 5.38
CA GLU A 474 -17.16 -52.94 4.45
C GLU A 474 -17.68 -54.39 4.33
N VAL A 475 -17.12 -55.34 5.09
CA VAL A 475 -17.66 -56.71 5.17
C VAL A 475 -18.72 -56.78 6.26
N ASP A 476 -19.97 -56.53 5.88
CA ASP A 476 -21.14 -56.94 6.63
C ASP A 476 -21.18 -58.49 6.73
N PRO A 477 -21.11 -59.11 7.92
CA PRO A 477 -21.19 -60.57 8.06
C PRO A 477 -22.53 -61.17 7.61
N ASN A 478 -23.54 -60.35 7.29
CA ASN A 478 -24.88 -60.81 6.97
C ASN A 478 -25.32 -60.65 5.51
N ARG A 479 -24.43 -60.28 4.58
CA ARG A 479 -24.81 -60.17 3.16
C ARG A 479 -24.41 -61.41 2.36
N GLY A 480 -25.12 -62.52 2.57
CA GLY A 480 -25.02 -63.68 1.66
C GLY A 480 -25.48 -65.04 2.16
N LYS A 481 -26.76 -65.21 2.56
CA LYS A 481 -27.41 -66.54 2.47
C LYS A 481 -28.61 -66.44 1.53
N LYS A 482 -28.39 -66.81 0.26
CA LYS A 482 -29.47 -67.17 -0.67
C LYS A 482 -30.15 -68.43 -0.13
N ARG A 483 -31.45 -68.34 0.17
CA ARG A 483 -32.33 -69.51 0.13
C ARG A 483 -32.60 -69.84 -1.34
N PRO A 484 -32.61 -71.12 -1.74
CA PRO A 484 -32.98 -71.52 -3.09
C PRO A 484 -34.50 -71.37 -3.26
N SER A 485 -34.93 -70.60 -4.26
CA SER A 485 -36.33 -70.52 -4.68
C SER A 485 -36.59 -71.54 -5.79
N LEU A 486 -37.59 -72.38 -5.53
CA LEU A 486 -38.17 -73.38 -6.41
C LEU A 486 -38.85 -72.75 -7.64
N GLU A 487 -39.02 -73.59 -8.64
CA GLU A 487 -39.50 -73.35 -10.00
C GLU A 487 -40.95 -72.84 -10.17
N THR A 488 -41.19 -72.36 -11.40
CA THR A 488 -42.43 -72.37 -12.20
C THR A 488 -43.59 -71.42 -11.84
N SER A 489 -43.87 -70.46 -12.74
CA SER A 489 -44.87 -70.58 -13.82
C SER A 489 -45.41 -69.21 -14.30
N GLY A 490 -45.65 -69.10 -15.61
CA GLY A 490 -46.67 -68.22 -16.21
C GLY A 490 -46.29 -66.77 -16.58
N GLY A 491 -46.15 -66.48 -17.88
CA GLY A 491 -46.28 -65.11 -18.43
C GLY A 491 -47.75 -64.65 -18.51
N PRO A 492 -48.17 -63.79 -19.47
CA PRO A 492 -47.45 -62.81 -20.29
C PRO A 492 -48.18 -61.42 -20.36
N GLY A 493 -47.61 -60.44 -21.08
CA GLY A 493 -48.34 -59.25 -21.57
C GLY A 493 -47.43 -58.02 -21.68
N LYS A 494 -46.83 -57.72 -22.85
CA LYS A 494 -47.33 -56.93 -24.00
C LYS A 494 -47.74 -55.47 -23.68
N LEU A 495 -47.38 -54.60 -24.64
CA LEU A 495 -47.85 -53.22 -24.91
C LEU A 495 -47.14 -52.11 -24.13
N GLN A 496 -46.76 -50.97 -24.69
CA GLN A 496 -46.58 -50.51 -26.08
C GLN A 496 -45.94 -49.12 -25.93
N LYS A 497 -45.11 -48.73 -26.90
CA LYS A 497 -44.64 -47.35 -27.05
C LYS A 497 -45.81 -46.43 -27.39
N ALA A 498 -45.78 -45.18 -26.90
CA ALA A 498 -46.19 -44.03 -27.70
C ALA A 498 -45.52 -42.75 -27.19
N SER A 499 -44.74 -42.15 -28.07
CA SER A 499 -44.47 -40.72 -28.14
C SER A 499 -45.75 -40.00 -28.62
N TYR A 500 -46.05 -38.81 -28.12
CA TYR A 500 -46.14 -37.56 -28.89
C TYR A 500 -46.79 -36.42 -28.06
N TYR A 501 -46.18 -35.24 -28.21
CA TYR A 501 -46.49 -33.90 -27.69
C TYR A 501 -46.07 -33.56 -26.25
#